data_AF-A0A076H3K7-F1
#
_entry.id   AF-A0A076H3K7-F1
#
_cell.length_a   1.000
_cell.length_b   1.000
_cell.length_c   1.000
_cell.angle_alpha   90.00
_cell.angle_beta   90.00
_cell.angle_gamma   90.00
#
_symmetry.space_group_name_H-M   'P 1'
#
loop_
_entity.id
_entity.type
_entity.pdbx_description
1 polymer ?
#
loop_
_entity_poly.entity_id
_entity_poly.type
_entity_poly.pdbx_seq_one_letter_code
_entity_poly.pdbx_strand_id
1 'polypeptide(L)'
;MRCFSHAGAVNSSNWNEEMIRLLDTLWLLRTGADGGTEYVCFRGNADPIEMIEAYHLPPQMPLLKKRRWLNQSEALNCRRRLEASEGFRHGTPLF
;
A
#
# COMPACT_ATOMS: atom_id res chain seq x y z
N MET A 1 14.64 -32.75 34.35
CA MET A 1 13.52 -32.14 33.59
C MET A 1 13.79 -30.64 33.45
N ARG A 2 14.17 -30.17 32.26
CA ARG A 2 14.17 -28.73 31.91
C ARG A 2 13.40 -28.61 30.61
N CYS A 3 12.13 -28.24 30.70
CA CYS A 3 11.33 -27.94 29.53
C CYS A 3 11.69 -26.51 29.09
N PHE A 4 12.35 -26.39 27.93
CA PHE A 4 12.47 -25.13 27.22
C PHE A 4 11.10 -24.79 26.62
N SER A 5 10.46 -23.76 27.12
CA SER A 5 9.30 -23.15 26.44
C SER A 5 9.82 -22.20 25.37
N HIS A 6 9.84 -22.66 24.12
CA HIS A 6 10.00 -21.79 22.96
C HIS A 6 8.69 -21.02 22.78
N ALA A 7 8.65 -19.78 23.28
CA ALA A 7 7.59 -18.84 22.94
C ALA A 7 7.76 -18.48 21.45
N GLY A 8 6.92 -19.05 20.59
CA GLY A 8 6.85 -18.67 19.19
C GLY A 8 6.37 -17.22 19.08
N ALA A 9 7.30 -16.33 18.77
CA ALA A 9 6.97 -14.97 18.35
C ALA A 9 6.18 -15.06 17.04
N VAL A 10 4.86 -14.84 17.10
CA VAL A 10 4.05 -14.60 15.91
C VAL A 10 4.59 -13.32 15.28
N ASN A 11 5.35 -13.50 14.20
CA ASN A 11 6.09 -12.45 13.52
C ASN A 11 5.09 -11.46 12.90
N SER A 12 5.06 -10.21 13.38
CA SER A 12 4.19 -9.14 12.88
C SER A 12 4.32 -8.90 11.36
N SER A 13 5.37 -9.44 10.75
CA SER A 13 5.62 -9.48 9.31
C SER A 13 4.57 -10.27 8.53
N ASN A 14 4.00 -11.34 9.10
CA ASN A 14 3.13 -12.28 8.38
C ASN A 14 1.76 -11.67 8.03
N TRP A 15 1.23 -10.80 8.90
CA TRP A 15 -0.04 -10.11 8.70
C TRP A 15 -0.04 -9.16 7.49
N ASN A 16 1.13 -8.60 7.15
CA ASN A 16 1.26 -7.69 6.02
C ASN A 16 1.27 -8.39 4.66
N GLU A 17 1.80 -9.61 4.63
CA GLU A 17 1.91 -10.44 3.43
C GLU A 17 0.57 -11.10 3.08
N GLU A 18 -0.18 -11.55 4.09
CA GLU A 18 -1.56 -12.04 3.91
C GLU A 18 -2.51 -10.90 3.51
N MET A 19 -2.34 -9.69 4.04
CA MET A 19 -3.20 -8.56 3.67
C MET A 19 -3.04 -8.11 2.20
N ILE A 20 -1.85 -8.24 1.60
CA ILE A 20 -1.72 -8.02 0.14
C ILE A 20 -2.42 -9.13 -0.66
N ARG A 21 -2.42 -10.37 -0.15
CA ARG A 21 -3.13 -11.48 -0.80
C ARG A 21 -4.66 -11.42 -0.63
N LEU A 22 -5.14 -10.81 0.46
CA LEU A 22 -6.57 -10.70 0.80
C LEU A 22 -7.23 -9.42 0.28
N LEU A 23 -6.46 -8.39 -0.10
CA LEU A 23 -6.99 -7.15 -0.67
C LEU A 23 -6.91 -7.20 -2.19
N ASP A 24 -8.06 -7.36 -2.84
CA ASP A 24 -8.19 -7.19 -4.30
C ASP A 24 -7.67 -5.81 -4.75
N THR A 25 -7.82 -4.80 -3.87
CA THR A 25 -7.31 -3.45 -4.05
C THR A 25 -6.98 -2.79 -2.71
N LEU A 26 -5.83 -2.12 -2.62
CA LEU A 26 -5.35 -1.33 -1.48
C LEU A 26 -5.05 0.09 -1.94
N TRP A 27 -5.58 1.07 -1.22
CA TRP A 27 -5.36 2.49 -1.49
C TRP A 27 -4.57 3.15 -0.38
N LEU A 28 -3.61 3.96 -0.79
CA LEU A 28 -2.85 4.89 0.02
C LEU A 28 -3.06 6.30 -0.49
N LEU A 29 -3.08 7.28 0.40
CA LEU A 29 -3.33 8.66 0.05
C LEU A 29 -2.55 9.64 0.94
N ARG A 30 -2.17 10.77 0.35
CA ARG A 30 -1.46 11.87 1.01
C ARG A 30 -2.00 13.21 0.52
N THR A 31 -2.43 14.07 1.44
CA THR A 31 -2.84 15.43 1.14
C THR A 31 -1.61 16.33 0.95
N GLY A 32 -1.59 17.08 -0.15
CA GLY A 32 -0.58 18.09 -0.45
C GLY A 32 -0.91 19.45 0.16
N ALA A 33 0.10 20.32 0.24
CA ALA A 33 -0.06 21.70 0.73
C ALA A 33 -0.86 22.59 -0.23
N ASP A 34 -0.99 22.17 -1.48
CA ASP A 34 -1.80 22.79 -2.54
C ASP A 34 -3.30 22.46 -2.44
N GLY A 35 -3.71 21.69 -1.44
CA GLY A 35 -5.09 21.19 -1.28
C GLY A 35 -5.41 19.99 -2.17
N GLY A 36 -4.45 19.52 -2.97
CA GLY A 36 -4.59 18.30 -3.75
C GLY A 36 -4.35 17.05 -2.92
N THR A 37 -4.71 15.89 -3.46
CA THR A 37 -4.46 14.59 -2.84
C THR A 37 -3.75 13.68 -3.83
N GLU A 38 -2.62 13.12 -3.42
CA GLU A 38 -1.94 12.04 -4.13
C GLU A 38 -2.51 10.71 -3.70
N TYR A 39 -2.74 9.83 -4.66
CA TYR A 39 -3.25 8.48 -4.46
C TYR A 39 -2.28 7.46 -5.03
N VAL A 40 -2.11 6.37 -4.31
CA VAL A 40 -1.43 5.18 -4.77
C VAL A 40 -2.36 4.00 -4.56
N CYS A 41 -2.66 3.28 -5.63
CA CYS A 41 -3.44 2.06 -5.63
C CYS A 41 -2.52 0.87 -5.92
N PHE A 42 -2.64 -0.17 -5.11
CA PHE A 42 -2.08 -1.49 -5.39
C PHE A 42 -3.27 -2.42 -5.62
N ARG A 43 -3.38 -3.03 -6.79
CA ARG A 43 -4.46 -3.97 -7.09
C ARG A 43 -3.93 -5.24 -7.73
N GLY A 44 -4.63 -6.33 -7.50
CA GLY A 44 -4.24 -7.67 -7.95
C GLY A 44 -4.15 -8.64 -6.79
N ASN A 45 -4.73 -9.81 -7.00
CA ASN A 45 -4.76 -10.94 -6.07
C ASN A 45 -3.59 -11.93 -6.28
N ALA A 46 -2.77 -11.70 -7.31
CA ALA A 46 -1.62 -12.52 -7.67
C ALA A 46 -0.49 -11.66 -8.23
N ASP A 47 0.73 -12.22 -8.22
CA ASP A 47 1.91 -11.61 -8.85
C ASP A 47 1.76 -11.62 -10.39
N PRO A 48 2.00 -10.50 -11.09
CA PRO A 48 2.47 -9.21 -10.59
C PRO A 48 1.34 -8.29 -10.08
N ILE A 49 1.66 -7.46 -9.09
CA ILE A 49 0.78 -6.44 -8.52
C ILE A 49 0.80 -5.19 -9.41
N GLU A 50 -0.38 -4.69 -9.78
CA GLU A 50 -0.50 -3.41 -10.48
C GLU A 50 -0.48 -2.27 -9.48
N MET A 51 0.48 -1.34 -9.65
CA MET A 51 0.58 -0.11 -8.89
C MET A 51 0.21 1.08 -9.77
N ILE A 52 -0.75 1.88 -9.30
CA ILE A 52 -1.24 3.08 -9.98
C ILE A 52 -1.03 4.29 -9.09
N GLU A 53 -0.41 5.33 -9.62
CA GLU A 53 -0.22 6.63 -8.97
C GLU A 53 -1.14 7.64 -9.65
N ALA A 54 -1.87 8.41 -8.85
CA ALA A 54 -2.78 9.45 -9.33
C ALA A 54 -2.74 10.68 -8.42
N TYR A 55 -3.30 11.78 -8.90
CA TYR A 55 -3.47 13.01 -8.14
C TYR A 55 -4.81 13.65 -8.45
N HIS A 56 -5.44 14.21 -7.44
CA HIS A 56 -6.72 14.89 -7.57
C HIS A 56 -6.67 16.23 -6.84
N LEU A 57 -6.90 17.31 -7.57
CA LEU A 57 -7.17 18.63 -7.02
C LEU A 57 -8.61 19.01 -7.38
N PRO A 58 -9.55 19.00 -6.43
CA PRO A 58 -10.92 19.40 -6.71
C PRO A 58 -10.98 20.82 -7.31
N PRO A 59 -11.89 21.08 -8.27
CA PRO A 59 -12.98 20.21 -8.74
C PRO A 59 -12.63 19.36 -9.97
N GLN A 60 -11.34 19.17 -10.30
CA GLN A 60 -10.92 18.53 -11.55
C GLN A 60 -11.05 17.00 -11.49
N MET A 61 -11.05 16.33 -12.65
CA MET A 61 -10.95 14.87 -12.67
C MET A 61 -9.60 14.40 -12.10
N PRO A 62 -9.56 13.27 -11.37
CA PRO A 62 -8.30 12.65 -10.95
C PRO A 62 -7.38 12.37 -12.15
N LEU A 63 -6.17 12.88 -12.08
CA LEU A 63 -5.13 12.67 -13.07
C LEU A 63 -4.35 11.41 -12.76
N LEU A 64 -4.36 10.46 -13.70
CA LEU A 64 -3.48 9.30 -13.68
C LEU A 64 -2.04 9.73 -13.96
N LYS A 65 -1.14 9.62 -12.99
CA LYS A 65 0.28 9.99 -13.13
C LYS A 65 1.10 8.87 -13.74
N LYS A 66 1.00 7.67 -13.16
CA LYS A 66 1.88 6.55 -13.51
C LYS A 66 1.20 5.21 -13.25
N ARG A 67 1.56 4.21 -14.05
CA ARG A 67 1.21 2.80 -13.86
C ARG A 67 2.48 1.95 -13.90
N ARG A 68 2.60 1.00 -12.99
CA ARG A 68 3.73 0.06 -12.88
C ARG A 68 3.21 -1.33 -12.52
N TRP A 69 3.92 -2.34 -12.98
CA TRP A 69 3.74 -3.73 -12.55
C TRP A 69 4.92 -4.07 -11.65
N LEU A 70 4.63 -4.50 -10.43
CA LEU A 70 5.63 -4.82 -9.42
C LEU A 70 5.47 -6.27 -9.02
N ASN A 71 6.57 -6.96 -8.75
CA ASN A 71 6.43 -8.23 -8.05
C ASN A 71 6.00 -7.99 -6.59
N GLN A 72 5.56 -9.04 -5.90
CA GLN A 72 5.02 -8.95 -4.55
C GLN A 72 6.01 -8.30 -3.56
N SER A 73 7.30 -8.62 -3.67
CA SER A 73 8.34 -8.08 -2.79
C SER A 73 8.59 -6.59 -3.04
N GLU A 74 8.58 -6.17 -4.30
CA GLU A 74 8.68 -4.76 -4.71
C GLU A 74 7.47 -3.96 -4.24
N ALA A 75 6.26 -4.52 -4.38
CA ALA A 75 5.02 -3.88 -3.91
C ALA A 75 5.05 -3.67 -2.39
N LEU A 76 5.45 -4.70 -1.61
CA LEU A 76 5.62 -4.61 -0.16
C LEU A 76 6.64 -3.54 0.26
N ASN A 77 7.80 -3.52 -0.39
CA ASN A 77 8.85 -2.54 -0.13
C ASN A 77 8.38 -1.12 -0.47
N CYS A 78 7.73 -0.95 -1.63
CA CYS A 78 7.20 0.32 -2.06
C CYS A 78 6.14 0.85 -1.09
N ARG A 79 5.18 0.00 -0.68
CA ARG A 79 4.15 0.34 0.30
C ARG A 79 4.75 0.82 1.62
N ARG A 80 5.67 0.02 2.20
CA ARG A 80 6.34 0.37 3.46
C ARG A 80 7.07 1.71 3.38
N ARG A 81 7.75 1.99 2.25
CA ARG A 81 8.42 3.27 2.05
C ARG A 81 7.44 4.44 1.99
N LEU A 82 6.33 4.27 1.25
CA LEU A 82 5.29 5.29 1.13
C LEU A 82 4.69 5.64 2.50
N GLU A 83 4.40 4.64 3.31
CA GLU A 83 3.83 4.80 4.65
C GLU A 83 4.83 5.41 5.65
N ALA A 84 6.05 4.87 5.69
CA ALA A 84 7.03 5.23 6.72
C ALA A 84 7.77 6.54 6.43
N SER A 85 7.98 6.89 5.15
CA SER A 85 8.86 8.00 4.76
C SER A 85 8.16 9.08 3.96
N GLU A 86 7.13 8.73 3.19
CA GLU A 86 6.48 9.69 2.29
C GLU A 86 5.13 10.20 2.84
N GLY A 87 4.71 9.74 4.03
CA GLY A 87 3.54 10.25 4.76
C GLY A 87 2.20 9.79 4.20
N PHE A 88 2.18 8.75 3.36
CA PHE A 88 0.95 8.16 2.86
C PHE A 88 0.22 7.38 3.96
N ARG A 89 -1.11 7.42 3.94
CA ARG A 89 -1.97 6.69 4.86
C ARG A 89 -3.00 5.88 4.10
N HIS A 90 -3.49 4.80 4.72
CA HIS A 90 -4.62 4.06 4.19
C HIS A 90 -5.88 4.92 4.12
N GLY A 91 -6.66 4.75 3.06
CA GLY A 91 -7.97 5.37 2.93
C GLY A 91 -8.62 5.06 1.59
N THR A 92 -9.89 5.43 1.45
CA THR A 92 -10.67 5.21 0.24
C THR A 92 -10.46 6.39 -0.73
N PRO A 93 -10.37 6.16 -2.05
CA PRO A 93 -10.37 7.27 -3.01
C PRO A 93 -11.66 8.09 -2.89
N LEU A 94 -11.57 9.39 -3.15
CA LEU A 94 -12.71 10.31 -3.09
C LEU A 94 -13.56 10.33 -4.38
N PHE A 95 -13.33 9.38 -5.30
CA PHE A 95 -13.94 9.31 -6.63
C PHE A 95 -14.36 7.89 -6.98
#